data_AF-A0A835PNH8-F1
#
_entry.id   AF-A0A835PNH8-F1
#
_cell.length_a   1.000
_cell.length_b   1.000
_cell.length_c   1.000
_cell.angle_alpha   90.00
_cell.angle_beta   90.00
_cell.angle_gamma   90.00
#
_symmetry.space_group_name_H-M   'P 1'
#
loop_
_entity.id
_entity.type
_entity.pdbx_description
1 polymer ?
#
loop_
_entity_poly.entity_id
_entity_poly.type
_entity_poly.pdbx_seq_one_letter_code
_entity_poly.pdbx_strand_id
1 'polypeptide(L)'
;MASSTEGLVPITRDFLAKYYDKYPVPAISEDVARLTSELRSLSDELLKDSPLTFGEQMVAEKADCDPPHKVDENLWNNREHIEEILYLLGNSRWQAILDDFDITKYMVNLQVPLQNTLKALEKFQSKMLTLYLVQA
;
A
#
# COMPACT_ATOMS: atom_id res chain seq x y z
N MET A 1 -36.22 6.58 -7.09
CA MET A 1 -35.34 5.68 -7.87
C MET A 1 -34.37 5.04 -6.89
N ALA A 2 -34.78 3.96 -6.24
CA ALA A 2 -33.94 3.22 -5.30
C ALA A 2 -34.04 1.75 -5.67
N SER A 3 -32.95 1.17 -6.16
CA SER A 3 -32.54 -0.22 -5.92
C SER A 3 -31.32 -0.54 -6.79
N SER A 4 -30.19 -0.88 -6.16
CA SER A 4 -29.30 -1.96 -6.63
C SER A 4 -28.22 -2.34 -5.59
N THR A 5 -28.56 -2.33 -4.30
CA THR A 5 -27.68 -2.84 -3.22
C THR A 5 -28.35 -3.92 -2.37
N GLU A 6 -29.57 -4.30 -2.73
CA GLU A 6 -30.37 -5.29 -2.02
C GLU A 6 -29.80 -6.68 -2.32
N GLY A 7 -29.01 -7.22 -1.39
CA GLY A 7 -28.31 -8.51 -1.53
C GLY A 7 -26.79 -8.44 -1.57
N LEU A 8 -26.19 -7.24 -1.57
CA LEU A 8 -24.75 -7.10 -1.40
C LEU A 8 -24.38 -7.28 0.07
N VAL A 9 -23.87 -8.46 0.41
CA VAL A 9 -23.22 -8.68 1.71
C VAL A 9 -21.96 -7.82 1.73
N PRO A 10 -21.73 -6.97 2.76
CA PRO A 10 -20.48 -6.27 2.88
C PRO A 10 -19.35 -7.29 2.89
N ILE A 11 -18.28 -7.06 2.12
CA ILE A 11 -17.08 -7.90 2.16
C ILE A 11 -16.44 -7.71 3.55
N THR A 12 -16.91 -8.50 4.50
CA THR A 12 -16.42 -8.52 5.88
C THR A 12 -15.38 -9.62 6.02
N ARG A 13 -14.49 -9.45 6.99
CA ARG A 13 -13.53 -10.49 7.38
C ARG A 13 -14.22 -11.83 7.65
N ASP A 14 -15.37 -11.82 8.31
CA ASP A 14 -16.14 -13.03 8.63
C ASP A 14 -16.74 -13.70 7.39
N PHE A 15 -17.18 -12.92 6.41
CA PHE A 15 -17.67 -13.44 5.13
C PHE A 15 -16.53 -14.08 4.33
N LEU A 16 -15.38 -13.40 4.23
CA LEU A 16 -14.20 -13.92 3.55
C LEU A 16 -13.66 -15.18 4.24
N ALA A 17 -13.62 -15.21 5.57
CA ALA A 17 -13.21 -16.40 6.32
C ALA A 17 -14.10 -17.60 5.97
N LYS A 18 -15.44 -17.44 6.04
CA LYS A 18 -16.39 -18.49 5.66
C LYS A 18 -16.29 -18.89 4.18
N TYR A 19 -15.95 -17.95 3.30
CA TYR A 19 -15.74 -18.21 1.89
C TYR A 19 -14.50 -19.09 1.66
N TYR A 20 -13.36 -18.76 2.28
CA TYR A 20 -12.14 -19.57 2.18
C TYR A 20 -12.25 -20.91 2.92
N ASP A 21 -13.04 -21.00 3.99
CA ASP A 21 -13.37 -22.28 4.64
C ASP A 21 -14.16 -23.19 3.70
N LYS A 22 -15.05 -22.62 2.88
CA LYS A 22 -15.89 -23.35 1.92
C LYS A 22 -15.15 -23.70 0.63
N TYR A 23 -14.18 -22.88 0.23
CA TYR A 23 -13.36 -23.06 -0.97
C TYR A 23 -11.88 -23.11 -0.57
N PRO A 24 -11.43 -24.22 0.06
CA PRO A 24 -10.05 -24.35 0.48
C PRO A 24 -9.14 -24.28 -0.75
N VAL A 25 -8.24 -23.32 -0.74
CA VAL A 25 -7.19 -23.21 -1.76
C VAL A 25 -6.23 -24.39 -1.51
N PRO A 26 -5.90 -25.20 -2.53
CA PRO A 26 -4.91 -26.25 -2.36
C PRO A 26 -3.60 -25.64 -1.89
N ALA A 27 -2.92 -26.32 -0.97
CA ALA A 27 -1.60 -25.92 -0.53
C ALA A 27 -0.69 -25.74 -1.76
N ILE A 28 0.15 -24.71 -1.71
CA ILE A 28 1.14 -24.46 -2.77
C ILE A 28 1.96 -25.75 -2.93
N SER A 29 2.10 -26.24 -4.17
CA SER A 29 2.86 -27.46 -4.44
C SER A 29 4.28 -27.33 -3.90
N GLU A 30 4.79 -28.39 -3.29
CA GLU A 30 6.18 -28.47 -2.81
C GLU A 30 7.18 -28.26 -3.97
N ASP A 31 6.77 -28.59 -5.19
CA ASP A 31 7.54 -28.32 -6.40
C ASP A 31 7.77 -26.83 -6.66
N VAL A 32 6.94 -25.92 -6.15
CA VAL A 32 7.12 -24.48 -6.37
C VAL A 32 8.44 -24.02 -5.74
N ALA A 33 8.75 -24.45 -4.51
CA ALA A 33 10.00 -24.09 -3.85
C ALA A 33 11.21 -24.65 -4.62
N ARG A 34 11.12 -25.90 -5.08
CA ARG A 34 12.15 -26.54 -5.90
C ARG A 34 12.36 -25.81 -7.22
N LEU A 35 11.29 -25.57 -7.98
CA LEU A 35 11.34 -24.89 -9.28
C LEU A 35 11.83 -23.45 -9.15
N THR A 36 11.43 -22.73 -8.10
CA THR A 36 11.96 -21.39 -7.82
C THR A 36 13.47 -21.43 -7.56
N SER A 37 13.96 -22.42 -6.82
CA SER A 37 15.40 -22.60 -6.58
C SER A 37 16.16 -22.93 -7.87
N GLU A 38 15.61 -23.82 -8.71
CA GLU A 38 16.21 -24.16 -10.01
C GLU A 38 16.28 -22.93 -10.93
N LEU A 39 15.21 -22.13 -10.98
CA LEU A 39 15.14 -20.92 -11.79
C LEU A 39 16.13 -19.85 -11.31
N ARG A 40 16.28 -19.67 -9.98
CA ARG A 40 17.31 -18.77 -9.44
C ARG A 40 18.72 -19.24 -9.79
N SER A 41 19.01 -20.54 -9.67
CA SER A 41 20.32 -21.08 -10.04
C SER A 41 20.65 -20.80 -11.51
N LEU A 42 19.69 -20.99 -12.41
CA LEU A 42 19.87 -20.69 -13.83
C LEU A 42 20.08 -19.18 -14.08
N SER A 43 19.34 -18.33 -13.37
CA SER A 43 19.52 -16.88 -13.41
C SER A 43 20.92 -16.47 -12.95
N ASP A 44 21.41 -17.02 -11.83
CA ASP A 44 22.74 -16.73 -11.29
C ASP A 44 23.87 -17.18 -12.22
N GLU A 45 23.67 -18.27 -12.97
CA GLU A 45 24.59 -18.69 -14.02
C GLU A 45 24.59 -17.70 -15.18
N LEU A 46 23.42 -17.28 -15.66
CA LEU A 46 23.30 -16.31 -16.76
C LEU A 46 23.92 -14.96 -16.40
N LEU A 47 23.80 -14.53 -15.14
CA LEU A 47 24.39 -13.30 -14.62
C LEU A 47 25.91 -13.27 -14.67
N LYS A 48 26.58 -14.43 -14.68
CA LYS A 48 28.04 -14.53 -14.83
C LYS A 48 28.49 -14.17 -16.24
N ASP A 49 27.69 -14.55 -17.24
CA ASP A 49 27.99 -14.31 -18.65
C ASP A 49 27.46 -12.95 -19.13
N SER A 50 26.38 -12.46 -18.53
CA SER A 50 25.74 -11.19 -18.85
C SER A 50 25.36 -10.42 -17.58
N PRO A 51 26.28 -9.59 -17.02
CA PRO A 51 25.99 -8.82 -15.83
C PRO A 51 24.89 -7.78 -16.08
N LEU A 52 24.07 -7.53 -15.06
CA LEU A 52 22.96 -6.56 -15.12
C LEU A 52 23.48 -5.14 -15.29
N THR A 53 22.72 -4.34 -16.04
CA THR A 53 22.85 -2.89 -15.98
C THR A 53 22.39 -2.36 -14.62
N PHE A 54 22.79 -1.14 -14.27
CA PHE A 54 22.37 -0.50 -13.01
C PHE A 54 20.84 -0.48 -12.81
N GLY A 55 20.08 -0.24 -13.89
CA GLY A 55 18.63 -0.23 -13.84
C GLY A 55 18.02 -1.61 -13.58
N GLU A 56 18.58 -2.65 -14.20
CA GLU A 56 18.12 -4.04 -14.03
C GLU A 56 18.51 -4.59 -12.65
N GLN A 57 19.67 -4.22 -12.14
CA GLN A 57 20.11 -4.58 -10.79
C GLN A 57 19.16 -4.02 -9.73
N MET A 58 18.72 -2.76 -9.87
CA MET A 58 17.73 -2.17 -8.96
C MET A 58 16.39 -2.91 -8.98
N VAL A 59 15.98 -3.45 -10.14
CA VAL A 59 14.74 -4.24 -10.27
C VAL A 59 14.92 -5.62 -9.64
N ALA A 60 16.05 -6.29 -9.88
CA ALA A 60 16.36 -7.59 -9.30
C ALA A 60 16.38 -7.53 -7.76
N GLU A 61 17.09 -6.55 -7.19
CA GLU A 61 17.12 -6.31 -5.73
C GLU A 61 15.72 -6.06 -5.15
N LYS A 62 14.86 -5.37 -5.90
CA LYS A 62 13.47 -5.11 -5.48
C LYS A 62 12.60 -6.36 -5.52
N ALA A 63 12.83 -7.25 -6.48
CA ALA A 63 12.09 -8.50 -6.64
C ALA A 63 12.44 -9.53 -5.54
N ASP A 64 13.66 -9.47 -5.00
CA ASP A 64 14.10 -10.30 -3.88
C ASP A 64 13.69 -9.75 -2.50
N CYS A 65 13.19 -8.52 -2.43
CA CYS A 65 12.61 -8.01 -1.20
C CYS A 65 11.29 -8.75 -0.91
N ASP A 66 11.10 -9.14 0.35
CA ASP A 66 9.79 -9.62 0.78
C ASP A 66 8.73 -8.56 0.44
N PRO A 67 7.63 -8.95 -0.24
CA PRO A 67 6.54 -8.03 -0.48
C PRO A 67 6.11 -7.47 0.89
N PRO A 68 5.98 -6.15 1.05
CA PRO A 68 5.75 -5.61 2.37
C PRO A 68 4.43 -6.19 2.89
N HIS A 69 4.51 -6.98 3.96
CA HIS A 69 3.38 -7.74 4.50
C HIS A 69 2.17 -6.83 4.84
N LYS A 70 2.42 -5.54 5.00
CA LYS A 70 1.49 -4.51 5.46
C LYS A 70 1.44 -3.30 4.55
N VAL A 71 1.59 -3.44 3.22
CA VAL A 71 1.46 -2.28 2.30
C VAL A 71 0.15 -1.53 2.59
N ASP A 72 -0.95 -2.27 2.72
CA ASP A 72 -2.29 -1.70 2.88
C ASP A 72 -2.47 -1.06 4.27
N GLU A 73 -2.02 -1.76 5.32
CA GLU A 73 -2.08 -1.28 6.72
C GLU A 73 -1.18 -0.05 6.93
N ASN A 74 0.03 -0.05 6.37
CA ASN A 74 0.93 1.10 6.44
C ASN A 74 0.39 2.28 5.63
N LEU A 75 -0.19 2.05 4.45
CA LEU A 75 -0.82 3.10 3.66
C LEU A 75 -2.04 3.69 4.37
N TRP A 76 -2.83 2.86 5.05
CA TRP A 76 -3.97 3.30 5.86
C TRP A 76 -3.52 4.14 7.05
N ASN A 77 -2.56 3.64 7.84
CA ASN A 77 -2.02 4.36 8.99
C ASN A 77 -1.36 5.69 8.58
N ASN A 78 -0.65 5.72 7.45
CA ASN A 78 -0.06 6.95 6.92
C ASN A 78 -1.13 7.97 6.52
N ARG A 79 -2.24 7.50 5.91
CA ARG A 79 -3.38 8.36 5.59
C ARG A 79 -4.01 8.94 6.86
N GLU A 80 -4.31 8.10 7.85
CA GLU A 80 -4.87 8.50 9.14
C GLU A 80 -4.00 9.54 9.85
N HIS A 81 -2.69 9.31 9.93
CA HIS A 81 -1.76 10.28 10.54
C HIS A 81 -1.75 11.62 9.80
N ILE A 82 -1.75 11.63 8.46
CA ILE A 82 -1.77 12.88 7.69
C ILE A 82 -3.10 13.62 7.92
N GLU A 83 -4.22 12.91 7.94
CA GLU A 83 -5.54 13.50 8.24
C GLU A 83 -5.60 14.10 9.64
N GLU A 84 -5.09 13.38 10.65
CA GLU A 84 -5.04 13.88 12.03
C GLU A 84 -4.14 15.11 12.15
N ILE A 85 -2.95 15.09 11.54
CA ILE A 85 -2.05 16.26 11.53
C ILE A 85 -2.75 17.45 10.85
N LEU A 86 -3.42 17.24 9.71
CA LEU A 86 -4.16 18.30 9.02
C LEU A 86 -5.34 18.82 9.85
N TYR A 87 -6.06 17.94 10.55
CA TYR A 87 -7.13 18.31 11.47
C TYR A 87 -6.62 19.19 12.60
N LEU A 88 -5.52 18.78 13.24
CA LEU A 88 -4.85 19.54 14.30
C LEU A 88 -4.35 20.90 13.77
N LEU A 89 -3.71 20.92 12.59
CA LEU A 89 -3.24 22.16 11.96
C LEU A 89 -4.40 23.07 11.51
N GLY A 90 -5.56 22.53 11.16
CA GLY A 90 -6.75 23.29 10.78
C GLY A 90 -7.47 23.94 11.97
N ASN A 91 -7.24 23.45 13.19
CA ASN A 91 -7.82 24.00 14.40
C ASN A 91 -6.98 25.17 14.92
N SER A 92 -7.48 26.41 14.87
CA SER A 92 -6.73 27.63 15.24
C SER A 92 -6.22 27.70 16.69
N ARG A 93 -6.57 26.72 17.55
CA ARG A 93 -6.15 26.65 18.95
C ARG A 93 -4.63 26.58 19.14
N TRP A 94 -3.88 25.96 18.24
CA TRP A 94 -2.40 25.89 18.37
C TRP A 94 -1.72 27.22 18.05
N GLN A 95 -2.34 28.07 17.21
CA GLN A 95 -1.81 29.39 16.86
C GLN A 95 -1.82 30.35 18.04
N ALA A 96 -2.74 30.16 18.99
CA ALA A 96 -2.79 30.94 20.23
C ALA A 96 -1.82 30.42 21.31
N ILE A 97 -1.31 29.20 21.16
CA ILE A 97 -0.39 28.55 22.11
C ILE A 97 1.06 28.81 21.71
N LEU A 98 1.32 28.90 20.40
CA LEU A 98 2.65 29.18 19.86
C LEU A 98 2.83 30.69 19.68
N ASP A 99 3.52 31.32 20.64
CA ASP A 99 3.88 32.75 20.60
C ASP A 99 5.06 33.04 19.64
N ASP A 100 5.49 32.03 18.88
CA ASP A 100 6.59 32.11 17.93
C ASP A 100 6.06 32.16 16.49
N PHE A 101 6.30 33.30 15.84
CA PHE A 101 5.89 33.59 14.47
C PHE A 101 6.54 32.64 13.44
N ASP A 102 7.81 32.27 13.63
CA ASP A 102 8.56 31.43 12.70
C ASP A 102 8.08 29.98 12.77
N ILE A 103 7.81 29.48 13.99
CA ILE A 103 7.19 28.15 14.19
C ILE A 103 5.79 28.13 13.59
N THR A 104 5.00 29.19 13.83
CA THR A 104 3.64 29.28 13.27
C THR A 104 3.65 29.27 11.75
N LYS A 105 4.55 30.04 11.13
CA LYS A 105 4.75 30.08 9.68
C LYS A 105 5.19 28.72 9.13
N TYR A 106 6.10 28.02 9.81
CA TYR A 106 6.52 26.68 9.42
C TYR A 106 5.36 25.68 9.45
N MET A 107 4.54 25.70 10.51
CA MET A 107 3.38 24.82 10.66
C MET A 107 2.30 25.07 9.59
N VAL A 108 2.06 26.34 9.23
CA VAL A 108 1.19 26.68 8.09
C VAL A 108 1.76 26.15 6.78
N ASN A 109 3.07 26.32 6.55
CA ASN A 109 3.72 25.84 5.34
C ASN A 109 3.72 24.31 5.22
N LEU A 110 3.67 23.58 6.35
CA LEU A 110 3.62 22.13 6.39
C LEU A 110 2.27 21.56 5.89
N GLN A 111 1.18 22.33 5.93
CA GLN A 111 -0.12 21.88 5.43
C GLN A 111 -0.09 21.55 3.93
N VAL A 112 0.59 22.37 3.12
CA VAL A 112 0.62 22.21 1.66
C VAL A 112 1.22 20.85 1.24
N PRO A 113 2.43 20.46 1.68
CA PRO A 113 2.98 19.16 1.34
C PRO A 113 2.14 18.02 1.90
N LEU A 114 1.57 18.14 3.11
CA LEU A 114 0.69 17.11 3.67
C LEU A 114 -0.59 16.91 2.85
N GLN A 115 -1.24 18.00 2.42
CA GLN A 115 -2.41 17.93 1.53
C GLN A 115 -2.08 17.31 0.17
N ASN A 116 -0.92 17.63 -0.40
CA ASN A 116 -0.47 17.05 -1.66
C ASN A 116 -0.19 15.55 -1.52
N THR A 117 0.47 15.15 -0.43
CA THR A 117 0.73 13.75 -0.12
C THR A 117 -0.56 12.98 0.11
N LEU A 118 -1.53 13.55 0.85
CA LEU A 118 -2.85 12.95 1.06
C LEU A 118 -3.59 12.70 -0.27
N LYS A 119 -3.64 13.70 -1.16
CA LYS A 119 -4.25 13.55 -2.49
C LYS A 119 -3.57 12.46 -3.33
N ALA A 120 -2.24 12.35 -3.25
CA ALA A 120 -1.51 11.30 -3.94
C ALA A 120 -1.84 9.91 -3.39
N LEU A 121 -1.94 9.77 -2.06
CA LEU A 121 -2.36 8.56 -1.37
C LEU A 121 -3.79 8.14 -1.76
N GLU A 122 -4.75 9.05 -1.74
CA GLU A 122 -6.14 8.79 -2.12
C GLU A 122 -6.29 8.39 -3.59
N LYS A 123 -5.53 9.05 -4.48
CA LYS A 123 -5.46 8.68 -5.90
C LYS A 123 -4.85 7.30 -6.10
N PHE A 124 -3.86 6.93 -5.30
CA PHE A 124 -3.25 5.60 -5.35
C PHE A 124 -4.22 4.53 -4.84
N GLN A 125 -4.87 4.77 -3.70
CA GLN A 125 -5.85 3.87 -3.10
C GLN A 125 -7.07 3.66 -4.01
N SER A 126 -7.61 4.72 -4.63
CA SER A 126 -8.73 4.59 -5.58
C SER A 126 -8.36 3.76 -6.82
N LYS A 127 -7.11 3.85 -7.30
CA LYS A 127 -6.59 3.00 -8.39
C LYS A 127 -6.40 1.54 -7.97
N MET A 128 -5.86 1.29 -6.78
CA MET A 128 -5.79 -0.05 -6.20
C MET A 128 -7.18 -0.68 -6.10
N LEU A 129 -8.15 0.05 -5.54
CA LEU A 129 -9.52 -0.44 -5.37
C LEU A 129 -10.19 -0.80 -6.70
N THR A 130 -9.95 -0.02 -7.76
CA THR A 130 -10.47 -0.31 -9.10
C THR A 130 -9.81 -1.52 -9.74
N LEU A 131 -8.53 -1.78 -9.49
CA LEU A 131 -7.84 -2.98 -9.97
C LEU A 131 -8.38 -4.25 -9.29
N TYR A 132 -8.61 -4.22 -7.97
CA TYR A 132 -9.19 -5.34 -7.25
C TYR A 132 -10.64 -5.65 -7.66
N LEU A 133 -11.43 -4.64 -8.03
CA LEU A 133 -12.82 -4.82 -8.48
C LEU A 133 -12.96 -5.26 -9.94
N VAL A 134 -11.94 -5.07 -10.78
CA VAL A 134 -11.94 -5.52 -12.18
C VAL A 134 -11.43 -6.97 -12.32
N GLN A 135 -10.79 -7.52 -11.29
CA GLN A 135 -10.32 -8.89 -11.24
C GLN A 135 -11.27 -9.88 -10.52
N ALA A 136 -12.42 -9.40 -10.04
CA ALA A 136 -13.48 -10.20 -9.39
C ALA A 136 -14.69 -10.38 -10.32
#